data_AF-A0A1V5K2H5-F1
#
_entry.id   AF-A0A1V5K2H5-F1
#
_cell.length_a   1.000
_cell.length_b   1.000
_cell.length_c   1.000
_cell.angle_alpha   90.00
_cell.angle_beta   90.00
_cell.angle_gamma   90.00
#
_symmetry.space_group_name_H-M   'P 1'
#
loop_
_entity.id
_entity.type
_entity.pdbx_description
1 polymer ?
#
loop_
_entity_poly.entity_id
_entity_poly.type
_entity_poly.pdbx_seq_one_letter_code
_entity_poly.pdbx_strand_id
1 'polypeptide(L)'
;MHRDATSTFDVSHDLPSIAGARAITVCAGAKAILDLPKTLEYLETMGACVIGYRTKRFPAFYSRDSGLDLDYHTDSPDDVAKAFCLREELGLRGGMLVVTPVPSEREIPAADMEGAIQLAVAEAAKRGVRGKAITPFILERLSYITEGRSVECNLALLENNAMVAAEIAIAISRQRSARN
;
A
#
# COMPACT_ATOMS: atom_id res chain seq x y z
N MET A 1 -2.38 1.19 -9.91
CA MET A 1 -2.49 1.02 -11.38
C MET A 1 -2.31 -0.46 -11.70
N HIS A 2 -3.13 -1.07 -12.57
CA HIS A 2 -2.82 -2.42 -13.06
C HIS A 2 -1.63 -2.38 -14.05
N ARG A 3 -0.92 -3.52 -14.22
CA ARG A 3 0.27 -3.61 -15.09
C ARG A 3 0.01 -3.13 -16.52
N ASP A 4 -1.16 -3.46 -17.08
CA ASP A 4 -1.56 -3.09 -18.45
C ASP A 4 -2.33 -1.75 -18.54
N ALA A 5 -2.37 -0.95 -17.46
CA ALA A 5 -3.22 0.24 -17.39
C ALA A 5 -2.94 1.29 -18.48
N THR A 6 -1.74 1.31 -19.09
CA THR A 6 -1.41 2.22 -20.20
C THR A 6 -2.24 1.93 -21.45
N SER A 7 -2.68 0.70 -21.67
CA SER A 7 -3.54 0.31 -22.80
C SER A 7 -5.00 0.09 -22.39
N THR A 8 -5.24 -0.37 -21.16
CA THR A 8 -6.59 -0.73 -20.69
C THR A 8 -7.29 0.36 -19.89
N PHE A 9 -6.55 1.35 -19.39
CA PHE A 9 -7.02 2.31 -18.38
C PHE A 9 -7.60 1.63 -17.13
N ASP A 10 -7.14 0.41 -16.80
CA ASP A 10 -7.55 -0.32 -15.60
C ASP A 10 -6.88 0.28 -14.35
N VAL A 11 -7.58 1.25 -13.77
CA VAL A 11 -7.14 2.05 -12.63
C VAL A 11 -8.09 1.83 -11.46
N SER A 12 -7.55 1.47 -10.29
CA SER A 12 -8.37 1.33 -9.08
C SER A 12 -8.96 2.68 -8.67
N HIS A 13 -10.26 2.67 -8.35
CA HIS A 13 -10.95 3.80 -7.75
C HIS A 13 -10.35 4.22 -6.40
N ASP A 14 -9.59 3.34 -5.75
CA ASP A 14 -8.90 3.65 -4.49
C ASP A 14 -7.95 4.83 -4.65
N LEU A 15 -7.28 5.00 -5.79
CA LEU A 15 -6.27 6.06 -5.97
C LEU A 15 -6.87 7.47 -5.90
N PRO A 16 -7.88 7.85 -6.70
CA PRO A 16 -8.54 9.14 -6.54
C PRO A 16 -9.25 9.28 -5.19
N SER A 17 -9.74 8.17 -4.60
CA SER A 17 -10.37 8.19 -3.28
C SER A 17 -9.37 8.54 -2.17
N ILE A 18 -8.21 7.88 -2.14
CA ILE A 18 -7.12 8.15 -1.21
C ILE A 18 -6.63 9.58 -1.41
N ALA A 19 -6.41 10.01 -2.64
CA ALA A 19 -5.96 11.36 -2.92
C ALA A 19 -7.01 12.42 -2.51
N GLY A 20 -8.29 12.15 -2.64
CA GLY A 20 -9.35 13.10 -2.28
C GLY A 20 -9.75 13.11 -0.80
N ALA A 21 -9.44 12.06 -0.05
CA ALA A 21 -9.94 11.87 1.32
C ALA A 21 -9.25 12.80 2.32
N ARG A 22 -10.01 13.30 3.31
CA ARG A 22 -9.47 13.93 4.53
C ARG A 22 -9.17 12.87 5.58
N ALA A 23 -8.34 11.91 5.20
CA ALA A 23 -8.03 10.76 6.03
C ALA A 23 -6.58 10.30 5.80
N ILE A 24 -6.08 9.53 6.75
CA ILE A 24 -4.85 8.76 6.60
C ILE A 24 -5.24 7.34 6.25
N THR A 25 -4.71 6.83 5.14
CA THR A 25 -4.80 5.41 4.77
C THR A 25 -3.49 4.74 5.14
N VAL A 26 -3.54 3.65 5.92
CA VAL A 26 -2.36 2.87 6.28
C VAL A 26 -2.37 1.53 5.54
N CYS A 27 -1.28 1.18 4.86
CA CYS A 27 -1.19 -0.09 4.14
C CYS A 27 0.25 -0.59 3.97
N ALA A 28 0.39 -1.82 3.45
CA ALA A 28 1.69 -2.39 3.06
C ALA A 28 2.05 -2.06 1.60
N GLY A 29 1.72 -0.86 1.14
CA GLY A 29 1.85 -0.46 -0.27
C GLY A 29 0.71 -0.97 -1.14
N ALA A 30 0.92 -1.02 -2.45
CA ALA A 30 -0.08 -1.55 -3.38
C ALA A 30 0.07 -3.08 -3.53
N LYS A 31 -1.03 -3.79 -3.77
CA LYS A 31 -1.01 -5.25 -3.97
C LYS A 31 0.03 -5.62 -5.04
N ALA A 32 0.81 -6.67 -4.80
CA ALA A 32 1.97 -7.03 -5.63
C ALA A 32 1.64 -7.31 -7.13
N ILE A 33 0.37 -7.56 -7.45
CA ILE A 33 -0.13 -7.74 -8.81
C ILE A 33 -0.21 -6.43 -9.64
N LEU A 34 -0.02 -5.29 -8.98
CA LEU A 34 -0.16 -3.96 -9.56
C LEU A 34 1.17 -3.44 -10.11
N ASP A 35 1.10 -2.35 -10.85
CA ASP A 35 2.26 -1.57 -11.30
C ASP A 35 2.59 -0.52 -10.25
N LEU A 36 3.63 -0.76 -9.45
CA LEU A 36 3.99 0.12 -8.34
C LEU A 36 4.56 1.47 -8.81
N PRO A 37 5.49 1.53 -9.78
CA PRO A 37 5.95 2.81 -10.33
C PRO A 37 4.81 3.68 -10.82
N LYS A 38 3.91 3.15 -11.67
CA LYS A 38 2.76 3.92 -12.16
C LYS A 38 1.80 4.31 -11.04
N THR A 39 1.71 3.52 -9.97
CA THR A 39 0.87 3.84 -8.82
C THR A 39 1.40 5.03 -8.04
N LEU A 40 2.72 5.11 -7.81
CA LEU A 40 3.34 6.26 -7.15
C LEU A 40 3.19 7.54 -7.99
N GLU A 41 3.51 7.47 -9.28
CA GLU A 41 3.33 8.59 -10.23
C GLU A 41 1.88 9.12 -10.23
N TYR A 42 0.90 8.21 -10.19
CA TYR A 42 -0.51 8.60 -10.14
C TYR A 42 -0.87 9.28 -8.80
N LEU A 43 -0.39 8.76 -7.67
CA LEU A 43 -0.63 9.35 -6.35
C LEU A 43 -0.01 10.74 -6.24
N GLU A 44 1.22 10.92 -6.75
CA GLU A 44 1.90 12.21 -6.84
C GLU A 44 1.09 13.19 -7.69
N THR A 45 0.69 12.79 -8.90
CA THR A 45 -0.12 13.60 -9.81
C THR A 45 -1.42 14.07 -9.16
N MET A 46 -2.03 13.23 -8.33
CA MET A 46 -3.28 13.53 -7.62
C MET A 46 -3.07 14.31 -6.32
N GLY A 47 -1.84 14.62 -5.94
CA GLY A 47 -1.50 15.38 -4.73
C GLY A 47 -1.65 14.60 -3.43
N ALA A 48 -1.64 13.26 -3.47
CA ALA A 48 -1.61 12.42 -2.28
C ALA A 48 -0.21 12.45 -1.66
N CYS A 49 -0.11 12.68 -0.35
CA CYS A 49 1.16 12.61 0.36
C CYS A 49 1.45 11.17 0.77
N VAL A 50 2.53 10.58 0.25
CA VAL A 50 2.95 9.21 0.60
C VAL A 50 4.10 9.26 1.60
N ILE A 51 3.97 8.57 2.73
CA ILE A 51 4.95 8.56 3.82
C ILE A 51 5.34 7.12 4.16
N GLY A 52 6.64 6.81 4.14
CA GLY A 52 7.17 5.56 4.66
C GLY A 52 7.26 5.56 6.18
N TYR A 53 6.53 4.65 6.84
CA TYR A 53 6.63 4.47 8.28
C TYR A 53 7.71 3.44 8.60
N ARG A 54 8.79 3.90 9.24
CA ARG A 54 10.01 3.11 9.55
C ARG A 54 10.63 2.45 8.32
N THR A 55 10.48 3.08 7.15
CA THR A 55 11.06 2.64 5.89
C THR A 55 11.30 3.83 4.95
N LYS A 56 12.38 3.77 4.18
CA LYS A 56 12.67 4.70 3.07
C LYS A 56 12.23 4.17 1.71
N ARG A 57 11.74 2.93 1.68
CA ARG A 57 11.44 2.16 0.47
C ARG A 57 9.96 1.87 0.44
N PHE A 58 9.34 2.02 -0.73
CA PHE A 58 7.93 1.68 -0.91
C PHE A 58 7.76 0.16 -0.83
N PRO A 59 6.92 -0.36 0.08
CA PRO A 59 6.71 -1.80 0.21
C PRO A 59 5.88 -2.36 -0.95
N ALA A 60 6.14 -3.62 -1.32
CA ALA A 60 5.46 -4.33 -2.40
C ALA A 60 4.48 -5.38 -1.87
N PHE A 61 3.68 -5.01 -0.85
CA PHE A 61 2.72 -5.88 -0.19
C PHE A 61 3.38 -7.04 0.57
N TYR A 62 3.76 -8.11 -0.13
CA TYR A 62 4.42 -9.28 0.45
C TYR A 62 5.91 -9.07 0.75
N SER A 63 6.52 -8.07 0.10
CA SER A 63 7.95 -7.76 0.21
C SER A 63 8.15 -6.38 0.81
N ARG A 64 9.20 -6.24 1.62
CA ARG A 64 9.47 -5.00 2.36
C ARG A 64 10.02 -3.90 1.45
N ASP A 65 10.64 -4.26 0.34
CA ASP A 65 11.22 -3.34 -0.65
C ASP A 65 10.72 -3.68 -2.07
N SER A 66 10.21 -2.67 -2.78
CA SER A 66 9.77 -2.76 -4.17
C SER A 66 10.83 -2.37 -5.19
N GLY A 67 11.97 -1.82 -4.76
CA GLY A 67 12.92 -1.13 -5.64
C GLY A 67 12.72 0.38 -5.69
N LEU A 68 11.63 0.92 -5.13
CA LEU A 68 11.25 2.34 -5.24
C LEU A 68 11.52 3.12 -3.95
N ASP A 69 12.14 4.29 -4.09
CA ASP A 69 12.36 5.22 -2.99
C ASP A 69 11.11 6.01 -2.64
N LEU A 70 11.02 6.45 -1.39
CA LEU A 70 10.01 7.38 -0.92
C LEU A 70 10.64 8.73 -0.59
N ASP A 71 9.97 9.80 -1.01
CA ASP A 71 10.41 11.17 -0.71
C ASP A 71 10.33 11.49 0.79
N TYR A 72 9.34 10.92 1.46
CA TYR A 72 9.08 11.17 2.88
C TYR A 72 9.06 9.86 3.67
N HIS A 73 9.71 9.89 4.84
CA HIS A 73 9.64 8.81 5.81
C HIS A 73 9.79 9.35 7.23
N THR A 74 9.29 8.58 8.20
CA THR A 74 9.47 8.86 9.63
C THR A 74 9.40 7.57 10.43
N ASP A 75 10.07 7.56 11.58
CA ASP A 75 10.00 6.46 12.56
C ASP A 75 8.93 6.71 13.65
N SER A 76 8.30 7.89 13.63
CA SER A 76 7.45 8.40 14.71
C SER A 76 5.98 8.57 14.28
N PRO A 77 5.01 8.01 15.04
CA PRO A 77 3.60 8.26 14.77
C PRO A 77 3.22 9.73 15.04
N ASP A 78 3.94 10.42 15.94
CA ASP A 78 3.72 11.83 16.25
C ASP A 78 4.05 12.75 15.08
N ASP A 79 5.04 12.40 14.25
CA ASP A 79 5.38 13.17 13.05
C ASP A 79 4.27 13.05 12.00
N VAL A 80 3.74 11.84 11.82
CA VAL A 80 2.59 11.60 10.93
C VAL A 80 1.37 12.40 11.41
N ALA A 81 1.07 12.32 12.72
CA ALA A 81 -0.03 13.08 13.33
C ALA A 81 0.14 14.59 13.15
N LYS A 82 1.36 15.10 13.33
CA LYS A 82 1.68 16.52 13.17
C LYS A 82 1.48 16.98 11.73
N ALA A 83 1.96 16.20 10.77
CA ALA A 83 1.77 16.49 9.35
C ALA A 83 0.28 16.51 8.98
N PHE A 84 -0.50 15.55 9.48
CA PHE A 84 -1.95 15.49 9.24
C PHE A 84 -2.69 16.69 9.84
N CYS A 85 -2.48 16.98 11.13
CA CYS A 85 -3.13 18.12 11.80
C CYS A 85 -2.77 19.45 11.11
N LEU A 86 -1.49 19.67 10.78
CA LEU A 86 -1.04 20.89 10.11
C LEU A 86 -1.68 21.04 8.72
N ARG A 87 -1.81 19.95 7.97
CA ARG A 87 -2.51 19.97 6.67
C ARG A 87 -3.98 20.38 6.82
N GLU A 88 -4.67 19.87 7.83
CA GLU A 88 -6.06 20.27 8.12
C GLU A 88 -6.17 21.77 8.47
N GLU A 89 -5.26 22.28 9.29
CA GLU A 89 -5.24 23.70 9.69
C GLU A 89 -4.99 24.66 8.53
N LEU A 90 -4.05 24.30 7.66
CA LEU A 90 -3.72 25.08 6.47
C LEU A 90 -4.81 24.97 5.38
N GLY A 91 -5.85 24.17 5.61
CA GLY A 91 -6.92 23.94 4.64
C GLY A 91 -6.45 23.22 3.38
N LEU A 92 -5.32 22.50 3.46
CA LEU A 92 -4.76 21.76 2.32
C LEU A 92 -5.68 20.59 1.98
N ARG A 93 -6.01 20.45 0.70
CA ARG A 93 -6.70 19.28 0.17
C ARG A 93 -5.68 18.17 -0.07
N GLY A 94 -6.14 16.93 -0.18
CA GLY A 94 -5.27 15.78 -0.41
C GLY A 94 -5.22 14.83 0.79
N GLY A 95 -5.38 13.54 0.55
CA GLY A 95 -5.19 12.52 1.58
C GLY A 95 -3.72 12.16 1.81
N MET A 96 -3.51 11.39 2.88
CA MET A 96 -2.19 10.87 3.26
C MET A 96 -2.22 9.35 3.17
N LEU A 97 -1.23 8.78 2.50
CA LEU A 97 -0.98 7.35 2.44
C LEU A 97 0.27 7.05 3.28
N VAL A 98 0.10 6.34 4.38
CA VAL A 98 1.21 5.86 5.21
C VAL A 98 1.47 4.42 4.85
N VAL A 99 2.66 4.13 4.35
CA VAL A 99 3.05 2.77 3.98
C VAL A 99 3.97 2.18 5.05
N THR A 100 3.67 0.97 5.49
CA THR A 100 4.47 0.22 6.47
C THR A 100 4.78 -1.18 5.91
N PRO A 101 6.05 -1.61 5.89
CA PRO A 101 6.40 -2.91 5.33
C PRO A 101 5.83 -4.05 6.18
N VAL A 102 5.59 -5.21 5.55
CA VAL A 102 5.30 -6.46 6.26
C VAL A 102 6.40 -6.77 7.30
N PRO A 103 6.09 -7.34 8.48
CA PRO A 103 7.12 -7.77 9.44
C PRO A 103 8.19 -8.66 8.78
N SER A 104 9.46 -8.48 9.17
CA SER A 104 10.62 -9.17 8.57
C SER A 104 10.50 -10.69 8.61
N GLU A 105 9.89 -11.22 9.66
CA GLU A 105 9.75 -12.67 9.90
C GLU A 105 8.68 -13.30 9.00
N ARG A 106 7.89 -12.46 8.32
CA ARG A 106 6.77 -12.84 7.46
C ARG A 106 6.94 -12.36 6.03
N GLU A 107 8.08 -11.75 5.70
CA GLU A 107 8.40 -11.31 4.35
C GLU A 107 8.48 -12.50 3.38
N ILE A 108 7.94 -12.29 2.18
CA ILE A 108 8.29 -13.11 1.02
C ILE A 108 9.15 -12.23 0.10
N PRO A 109 10.42 -12.59 -0.16
CA PRO A 109 11.31 -11.79 -0.99
C PRO A 109 10.70 -11.46 -2.36
N ALA A 110 10.97 -10.26 -2.87
CA ALA A 110 10.39 -9.79 -4.13
C ALA A 110 10.72 -10.71 -5.31
N ALA A 111 11.93 -11.28 -5.34
CA ALA A 111 12.36 -12.22 -6.37
C ALA A 111 11.51 -13.50 -6.37
N ASP A 112 11.22 -14.06 -5.19
CA ASP A 112 10.39 -15.25 -5.03
C ASP A 112 8.94 -14.98 -5.46
N MET A 113 8.43 -13.80 -5.06
CA MET A 113 7.04 -13.42 -5.31
C MET A 113 6.80 -13.07 -6.79
N GLU A 114 7.74 -12.44 -7.48
CA GLU A 114 7.57 -12.07 -8.89
C GLU A 114 7.39 -13.32 -9.77
N GLY A 115 8.13 -14.39 -9.52
CA GLY A 115 7.95 -15.67 -10.22
C GLY A 115 6.54 -16.26 -10.02
N ALA A 116 6.04 -16.23 -8.79
CA ALA A 116 4.69 -16.70 -8.46
C ALA A 116 3.59 -15.83 -9.11
N ILE A 117 3.78 -14.50 -9.13
CA ILE A 117 2.85 -13.55 -9.76
C ILE A 117 2.80 -13.77 -11.27
N GLN A 118 3.95 -13.88 -11.93
CA GLN A 118 4.01 -14.11 -13.38
C GLN A 118 3.30 -15.40 -13.77
N LEU A 119 3.50 -16.48 -13.00
CA LEU A 119 2.80 -17.74 -13.21
C LEU A 119 1.28 -17.58 -13.04
N ALA A 120 0.84 -16.94 -11.95
CA ALA A 120 -0.59 -16.72 -11.68
C ALA A 120 -1.27 -15.85 -12.75
N VAL A 121 -0.61 -14.78 -13.20
CA VAL A 121 -1.09 -13.89 -14.27
C VAL A 121 -1.19 -14.65 -15.60
N ALA A 122 -0.17 -15.46 -15.95
CA ALA A 122 -0.20 -16.26 -17.16
C ALA A 122 -1.32 -17.31 -17.14
N GLU A 123 -1.59 -17.93 -16.00
CA GLU A 123 -2.72 -18.85 -15.83
C GLU A 123 -4.08 -18.14 -15.94
N ALA A 124 -4.22 -16.95 -15.36
CA ALA A 124 -5.42 -16.14 -15.47
C ALA A 124 -5.73 -15.81 -16.94
N ALA A 125 -4.70 -15.42 -17.70
CA ALA A 125 -4.80 -15.13 -19.12
C ALA A 125 -5.22 -16.36 -19.93
N LYS A 126 -4.60 -17.53 -19.69
CA LYS A 126 -4.96 -18.81 -20.36
C LYS A 126 -6.40 -19.22 -20.09
N ARG A 127 -6.93 -18.91 -18.90
CA ARG A 127 -8.31 -19.22 -18.50
C ARG A 127 -9.31 -18.10 -18.87
N GLY A 128 -8.86 -17.00 -19.47
CA GLY A 128 -9.70 -15.87 -19.84
C GLY A 128 -10.29 -15.11 -18.65
N VAL A 129 -9.69 -15.19 -17.46
CA VAL A 129 -10.16 -14.47 -16.27
C VAL A 129 -9.85 -12.98 -16.42
N ARG A 130 -10.86 -12.13 -16.27
CA ARG A 130 -10.76 -10.68 -16.52
C ARG A 130 -11.60 -9.85 -15.55
N GLY A 131 -11.38 -8.54 -15.57
CA GLY A 131 -12.15 -7.57 -14.78
C GLY A 131 -12.06 -7.86 -13.29
N LYS A 132 -13.18 -7.70 -12.57
CA LYS A 132 -13.24 -7.88 -11.10
C LYS A 132 -12.85 -9.29 -10.62
N ALA A 133 -12.89 -10.30 -11.49
CA ALA A 133 -12.52 -11.68 -11.16
C ALA A 133 -11.00 -11.93 -11.15
N ILE A 134 -10.19 -11.03 -11.72
CA ILE A 134 -8.75 -11.26 -11.87
C ILE A 134 -8.02 -11.27 -10.52
N THR A 135 -8.36 -10.34 -9.63
CA THR A 135 -7.69 -10.20 -8.33
C THR A 135 -7.95 -11.40 -7.42
N PRO A 136 -9.21 -11.83 -7.19
CA PRO A 136 -9.47 -13.04 -6.41
C PRO A 136 -8.75 -14.28 -6.96
N PHE A 137 -8.77 -14.46 -8.28
CA PHE A 137 -8.09 -15.59 -8.93
C PHE A 137 -6.58 -15.58 -8.68
N ILE A 138 -5.92 -14.43 -8.87
CA ILE A 138 -4.47 -14.34 -8.66
C ILE A 138 -4.13 -14.60 -7.19
N LEU A 139 -4.88 -14.03 -6.24
CA LEU A 139 -4.62 -14.24 -4.81
C LEU A 139 -4.79 -15.70 -4.39
N GLU A 140 -5.84 -16.38 -4.87
CA GLU A 140 -6.02 -17.82 -4.66
C GLU A 140 -4.85 -18.61 -5.25
N ARG A 141 -4.41 -18.24 -6.46
CA ARG A 141 -3.31 -18.95 -7.11
C ARG A 141 -1.97 -18.73 -6.41
N LEU A 142 -1.71 -17.52 -5.91
CA LEU A 142 -0.55 -17.22 -5.08
C LEU A 142 -0.56 -18.03 -3.80
N SER A 143 -1.71 -18.18 -3.14
CA SER A 143 -1.85 -19.06 -1.97
C SER A 143 -1.40 -20.49 -2.28
N TYR A 144 -1.82 -21.03 -3.42
CA TYR A 144 -1.40 -22.38 -3.84
C TYR A 144 0.10 -22.45 -4.14
N ILE A 145 0.64 -21.54 -4.96
CA ILE A 145 2.06 -21.56 -5.38
C ILE A 145 3.00 -21.36 -4.19
N THR A 146 2.61 -20.54 -3.22
CA THR A 146 3.42 -20.23 -2.04
C THR A 146 3.15 -21.18 -0.87
N GLU A 147 2.38 -22.26 -1.08
CA GLU A 147 2.03 -23.25 -0.06
C GLU A 147 1.45 -22.60 1.22
N GLY A 148 0.60 -21.58 1.04
CA GLY A 148 -0.04 -20.84 2.14
C GLY A 148 0.79 -19.68 2.71
N ARG A 149 2.09 -19.56 2.41
CA ARG A 149 2.94 -18.47 2.93
C ARG A 149 2.40 -17.08 2.59
N SER A 150 1.81 -16.89 1.40
CA SER A 150 1.21 -15.60 1.02
C SER A 150 -0.02 -15.25 1.88
N VAL A 151 -0.76 -16.23 2.39
CA VAL A 151 -1.89 -15.99 3.30
C VAL A 151 -1.38 -15.58 4.68
N GLU A 152 -0.38 -16.29 5.20
CA GLU A 152 0.26 -15.93 6.48
C GLU A 152 0.91 -14.54 6.43
N CYS A 153 1.60 -14.23 5.34
CA CYS A 153 2.17 -12.91 5.07
C CYS A 153 1.08 -11.82 5.01
N ASN A 154 -0.02 -12.08 4.31
CA ASN A 154 -1.15 -11.15 4.20
C ASN A 154 -1.84 -10.89 5.55
N LEU A 155 -1.94 -11.91 6.41
CA LEU A 155 -2.46 -11.72 7.76
C LEU A 155 -1.52 -10.86 8.61
N ALA A 156 -0.21 -11.16 8.58
CA ALA A 156 0.78 -10.43 9.36
C ALA A 156 0.88 -8.95 8.94
N LEU A 157 0.84 -8.65 7.63
CA LEU A 157 0.83 -7.26 7.17
C LEU A 157 -0.48 -6.55 7.56
N LEU A 158 -1.62 -7.26 7.62
CA LEU A 158 -2.89 -6.67 8.01
C LEU A 158 -2.87 -6.26 9.48
N GLU A 159 -2.37 -7.14 10.36
CA GLU A 159 -2.19 -6.87 11.78
C GLU A 159 -1.21 -5.69 12.00
N ASN A 160 -0.10 -5.65 11.26
CA ASN A 160 0.87 -4.55 11.33
C ASN A 160 0.26 -3.22 10.87
N ASN A 161 -0.48 -3.21 9.77
CA ASN A 161 -1.18 -2.01 9.29
C ASN A 161 -2.17 -1.48 10.34
N ALA A 162 -2.93 -2.37 10.98
CA ALA A 162 -3.90 -2.00 12.02
C ALA A 162 -3.20 -1.41 13.25
N MET A 163 -2.07 -2.00 13.67
CA MET A 163 -1.26 -1.51 14.78
C MET A 163 -0.73 -0.09 14.50
N VAL A 164 -0.09 0.12 13.36
CA VAL A 164 0.45 1.43 12.94
C VAL A 164 -0.67 2.47 12.83
N ALA A 165 -1.84 2.11 12.27
CA ALA A 165 -2.99 2.99 12.20
C ALA A 165 -3.49 3.40 13.61
N ALA A 166 -3.52 2.47 14.57
CA ALA A 166 -3.90 2.77 15.94
C ALA A 166 -2.90 3.70 16.63
N GLU A 167 -1.60 3.48 16.46
CA GLU A 167 -0.54 4.36 16.99
C GLU A 167 -0.70 5.80 16.48
N ILE A 168 -0.90 5.97 15.17
CA ILE A 168 -1.11 7.27 14.53
C ILE A 168 -2.41 7.93 15.04
N ALA A 169 -3.50 7.17 15.16
CA ALA A 169 -4.77 7.69 15.65
C ALA A 169 -4.68 8.20 17.09
N ILE A 170 -3.97 7.49 17.96
CA ILE A 170 -3.69 7.91 19.34
C ILE A 170 -2.85 9.20 19.33
N ALA A 171 -1.81 9.29 18.50
CA ALA A 171 -0.98 10.49 18.39
C ALA A 171 -1.79 11.71 17.91
N ILE A 172 -2.66 11.54 16.92
CA ILE A 172 -3.60 12.60 16.46
C ILE A 172 -4.51 13.03 17.62
N SER A 173 -5.09 12.08 18.36
CA SER A 173 -5.96 12.41 19.49
C SER A 173 -5.22 13.23 20.55
N ARG A 174 -3.98 12.87 20.89
CA ARG A 174 -3.16 13.61 21.85
C ARG A 174 -2.86 15.03 21.37
N GLN A 175 -2.46 15.19 20.11
CA GLN A 175 -2.17 16.50 19.53
C GLN A 175 -3.40 17.41 19.47
N ARG A 176 -4.57 16.86 19.14
CA ARG A 176 -5.82 17.63 19.16
C ARG A 176 -6.18 18.06 20.58
N SER A 177 -6.05 17.17 21.56
CA SER A 177 -6.31 17.49 22.97
C SER A 177 -5.36 18.54 23.55
N ALA A 178 -4.08 18.52 23.16
CA ALA A 178 -3.09 19.50 23.65
C ALA A 178 -3.32 20.94 23.13
N ARG A 179 -4.27 21.12 22.20
CA ARG A 179 -4.56 22.41 21.54
C ARG A 179 -5.90 23.01 21.95
N ASN A 180 -6.75 22.22 22.60
CA ASN A 180 -7.99 22.68 23.23
C ASN A 180 -7.71 23.12 24.67
#